data_AF-A0A938SCS5-F1
#
_entry.id   AF-A0A938SCS5-F1
#
_cell.length_a   1.000
_cell.length_b   1.000
_cell.length_c   1.000
_cell.angle_alpha   90.00
_cell.angle_beta   90.00
_cell.angle_gamma   90.00
#
_symmetry.space_group_name_H-M   'P 1'
#
loop_
_entity.id
_entity.type
_entity.pdbx_description
1 polymer ?
#
loop_
_entity_poly.entity_id
_entity_poly.type
_entity_poly.pdbx_seq_one_letter_code
_entity_poly.pdbx_strand_id
1 'polypeptide(L)'
;MNRRDLLKMAAQACGGLLAAMPWSRRSWAADTARRGEKRPMASESELTWRDVREWGVEGKGWTDTEAYFDRLPARAKGVVREPVWNLSRQSAGMSFQFETDATEISARWTLRSNTLAMGHMPATGVSGLDLYAQDEQGRFWWVAIGNPPTAPKVQLKLAGGLKPGRRTYRVYLPLYNGVTSVEVSVPTKAAFQPVAPRKQPAIVFYGTSILQGGCASRPGMAHSAILGRRLNRPIINLGFSGNGIMEPEVAALLAELNPCVYVIDCLPNMEARLVAERAEPLVQTLRKAHPTTPVVLVEDRTYTDATFLPARRDRNLRSREALRKAHERLLAAGVGNLHYVPGEHLLGDDGEAAVDGSHPTDLGFMRMADALEPVLRPLI
;
A
#
# COMPACT_ATOMS: atom_id res chain seq x y z
N MET A 1 -40.25 -38.42 32.47
CA MET A 1 -39.16 -37.67 33.14
C MET A 1 -39.17 -36.26 32.58
N ASN A 2 -39.43 -35.25 33.40
CA ASN A 2 -39.79 -33.89 32.96
C ASN A 2 -38.59 -32.94 33.09
N ARG A 3 -38.58 -31.88 32.27
CA ARG A 3 -37.57 -30.82 32.12
C ARG A 3 -37.01 -30.23 33.44
N ARG A 4 -37.70 -30.38 34.58
CA ARG A 4 -37.23 -29.99 35.92
C ARG A 4 -36.19 -30.94 36.53
N ASP A 5 -36.15 -32.20 36.12
CA ASP A 5 -35.19 -33.18 36.68
C ASP A 5 -33.82 -33.10 35.99
N LEU A 6 -33.78 -32.71 34.71
CA LEU A 6 -32.54 -32.44 33.96
C LEU A 6 -31.78 -31.20 34.47
N LEU A 7 -32.50 -30.19 34.98
CA LEU A 7 -31.89 -28.97 35.52
C LEU A 7 -31.24 -29.17 36.90
N LYS A 8 -31.63 -30.22 37.65
CA LYS A 8 -31.02 -30.53 38.95
C LYS A 8 -29.73 -31.34 38.84
N MET A 9 -29.56 -32.16 37.78
CA MET A 9 -28.30 -32.88 37.55
C MET A 9 -27.18 -31.99 36.99
N ALA A 10 -27.48 -30.91 36.28
CA ALA A 10 -26.47 -29.97 35.79
C ALA A 10 -25.88 -29.07 36.89
N ALA A 11 -26.61 -28.87 38.00
CA ALA A 11 -26.18 -28.00 39.09
C ALA A 11 -25.24 -28.67 40.11
N GLN A 12 -25.05 -30.00 40.05
CA GLN A 12 -24.18 -30.75 40.98
C GLN A 12 -22.80 -31.11 40.41
N ALA A 13 -22.50 -30.77 39.15
CA ALA A 13 -21.21 -31.08 38.52
C ALA A 13 -20.21 -29.90 38.47
N CYS A 14 -20.59 -28.70 38.91
CA CYS A 14 -19.71 -27.51 38.89
C CYS A 14 -19.47 -26.89 40.28
N GLY A 15 -19.67 -27.65 41.35
CA GLY A 15 -19.44 -27.21 42.72
C GLY A 15 -18.15 -27.78 43.29
N GLY A 16 -16.99 -27.24 42.90
CA GLY A 16 -15.75 -27.59 43.57
C GLY A 16 -14.48 -27.31 42.78
N LEU A 17 -14.06 -26.05 42.73
CA LEU A 17 -12.67 -25.57 42.67
C LEU A 17 -12.67 -24.07 42.34
N LEU A 18 -13.03 -23.25 43.32
CA LEU A 18 -12.76 -21.82 43.31
C LEU A 18 -12.04 -21.46 44.62
N ALA A 19 -10.77 -21.81 44.67
CA ALA A 19 -9.83 -21.30 45.66
C ALA A 19 -8.80 -20.41 44.94
N ALA A 20 -8.89 -19.12 45.24
CA ALA A 20 -7.83 -18.10 45.28
C ALA A 20 -6.81 -18.02 44.12
N MET A 21 -7.05 -17.06 43.20
CA MET A 21 -6.00 -16.15 42.71
C MET A 21 -6.61 -14.77 42.48
N PRO A 22 -6.13 -13.68 43.11
CA PRO A 22 -6.64 -12.35 42.85
C PRO A 22 -6.13 -11.89 41.48
N TRP A 23 -6.91 -12.11 40.43
CA TRP A 23 -6.73 -11.39 39.18
C TRP A 23 -7.05 -9.92 39.46
N SER A 24 -6.01 -9.13 39.68
CA SER A 24 -6.13 -7.68 39.80
C SER A 24 -6.88 -7.17 38.57
N ARG A 25 -7.98 -6.46 38.77
CA ARG A 25 -8.69 -5.71 37.73
C ARG A 25 -7.80 -4.54 37.25
N ARG A 26 -6.70 -4.84 36.55
CA ARG A 26 -6.11 -3.88 35.63
C ARG A 26 -7.02 -3.87 34.41
N SER A 27 -7.88 -2.86 34.34
CA SER A 27 -8.69 -2.64 33.16
C SER A 27 -7.77 -2.46 31.95
N TRP A 28 -8.12 -3.05 30.81
CA TRP A 28 -7.47 -2.76 29.54
C TRP A 28 -7.45 -1.25 29.24
N ALA A 29 -8.40 -0.49 29.80
CA ALA A 29 -8.46 0.96 29.76
C ALA A 29 -7.26 1.64 30.46
N ALA A 30 -6.67 1.05 31.50
CA ALA A 30 -5.51 1.62 32.20
C ALA A 30 -4.20 1.41 31.41
N ASP A 31 -4.07 0.31 30.68
CA ASP A 31 -2.91 0.06 29.80
C ASP A 31 -3.01 0.83 28.47
N THR A 32 -4.23 1.06 27.94
CA THR A 32 -4.42 2.00 26.82
C THR A 32 -4.26 3.45 27.25
N ALA A 33 -4.63 3.82 28.48
CA ALA A 33 -4.36 5.15 29.02
C ALA A 33 -2.85 5.42 29.18
N ARG A 34 -2.05 4.43 29.61
CA ARG A 34 -0.58 4.56 29.65
C ARG A 34 0.08 4.61 28.26
N ARG A 35 -0.53 4.00 27.25
CA ARG A 35 -0.07 4.10 25.85
C ARG A 35 -0.56 5.36 25.13
N GLY A 36 -1.62 5.97 25.65
CA GLY A 36 -2.24 7.21 25.15
C GLY A 36 -1.88 8.46 25.94
N GLU A 37 -1.05 8.37 26.99
CA GLU A 37 -0.42 9.55 27.58
C GLU A 37 0.33 10.27 26.46
N LYS A 38 -0.12 11.49 26.16
CA LYS A 38 0.65 12.48 25.42
C LYS A 38 1.97 12.66 26.18
N ARG A 39 2.95 11.81 25.87
CA ARG A 39 4.33 12.06 26.29
C ARG A 39 4.63 13.48 25.81
N PRO A 40 5.04 14.39 26.71
CA PRO A 40 5.29 15.76 26.32
C PRO A 40 6.22 15.72 25.11
N MET A 41 5.78 16.36 24.03
CA MET A 41 6.68 16.72 22.96
C MET A 41 7.81 17.51 23.61
N ALA A 42 9.07 17.35 23.17
CA ALA A 42 10.08 18.35 23.51
C ALA A 42 9.48 19.74 23.24
N SER A 43 9.77 20.75 24.07
CA SER A 43 9.20 22.08 23.86
C SER A 43 9.46 22.52 22.42
N GLU A 44 8.52 23.23 21.78
CA GLU A 44 8.65 23.57 20.35
C GLU A 44 9.98 24.30 20.02
N SER A 45 10.61 24.93 21.02
CA SER A 45 11.94 25.54 20.96
C SER A 45 13.12 24.56 20.79
N GLU A 46 12.91 23.25 20.91
CA GLU A 46 13.93 22.19 20.81
C GLU A 46 13.77 21.28 19.58
N LEU A 47 12.86 21.63 18.67
CA LEU A 47 12.54 20.85 17.47
C LEU A 47 12.91 21.61 16.20
N THR A 48 13.64 20.95 15.30
CA THR A 48 13.92 21.49 13.95
C THR A 48 13.06 20.76 12.92
N TRP A 49 12.00 21.42 12.45
CA TRP A 49 11.16 20.93 11.36
C TRP A 49 11.87 21.09 10.02
N ARG A 50 11.87 20.02 9.22
CA ARG A 50 12.51 19.98 7.89
C ARG A 50 11.52 19.50 6.87
N ASP A 51 11.41 20.22 5.76
CA ASP A 51 10.48 19.87 4.70
C ASP A 51 11.05 18.79 3.81
N VAL A 52 10.29 17.71 3.61
CA VAL A 52 10.72 16.57 2.78
C VAL A 52 11.07 16.99 1.35
N ARG A 53 10.51 18.11 0.85
CA ARG A 53 10.82 18.67 -0.47
C ARG A 53 12.29 19.09 -0.62
N GLU A 54 13.00 19.33 0.48
CA GLU A 54 14.42 19.71 0.47
C GLU A 54 15.34 18.59 -0.03
N TRP A 55 14.98 17.31 0.17
CA TRP A 55 15.76 16.16 -0.33
C TRP A 55 14.98 15.22 -1.24
N GLY A 56 13.66 15.21 -1.11
CA GLY A 56 12.71 14.59 -2.02
C GLY A 56 12.17 13.24 -1.61
N VAL A 57 11.24 12.75 -2.43
CA VAL A 57 10.53 11.48 -2.25
C VAL A 57 10.87 10.48 -3.35
N GLU A 58 10.91 9.20 -3.00
CA GLU A 58 10.83 8.08 -3.93
C GLU A 58 9.38 7.82 -4.36
N GLY A 59 9.23 7.17 -5.51
CA GLY A 59 7.93 6.71 -6.03
C GLY A 59 7.18 7.71 -6.90
N LYS A 60 7.86 8.78 -7.34
CA LYS A 60 7.39 9.65 -8.43
C LYS A 60 7.86 9.13 -9.78
N GLY A 61 6.96 9.13 -10.77
CA GLY A 61 7.32 8.88 -12.17
C GLY A 61 7.79 10.14 -12.91
N TRP A 62 7.32 11.32 -12.49
CA TRP A 62 7.57 12.57 -13.20
C TRP A 62 7.92 13.70 -12.24
N THR A 63 8.68 14.68 -12.73
CA THR A 63 9.02 15.90 -11.99
C THR A 63 8.14 17.09 -12.37
N ASP A 64 7.56 17.10 -13.57
CA ASP A 64 6.70 18.17 -14.07
C ASP A 64 5.23 17.99 -13.65
N THR A 65 5.03 17.82 -12.35
CA THR A 65 3.72 17.58 -11.70
C THR A 65 3.02 18.90 -11.33
N GLU A 66 1.68 18.96 -11.36
CA GLU A 66 0.93 20.18 -10.98
C GLU A 66 1.19 20.59 -9.52
N ALA A 67 1.31 19.60 -8.63
CA ALA A 67 1.83 19.77 -7.29
C ALA A 67 2.86 18.70 -6.97
N TYR A 68 3.74 19.00 -6.01
CA TYR A 68 4.91 18.19 -5.71
C TYR A 68 4.61 16.71 -5.43
N PHE A 69 3.50 16.40 -4.76
CA PHE A 69 3.13 15.03 -4.38
C PHE A 69 2.11 14.37 -5.32
N ASP A 70 1.90 14.91 -6.52
CA ASP A 70 1.05 14.27 -7.52
C ASP A 70 1.81 13.13 -8.22
N ARG A 71 1.07 12.08 -8.62
CA ARG A 71 1.60 10.87 -9.23
C ARG A 71 1.68 10.91 -10.76
N LEU A 72 0.95 11.83 -11.41
CA LEU A 72 0.98 12.04 -12.86
C LEU A 72 1.52 13.44 -13.20
N PRO A 73 2.11 13.64 -14.40
CA PRO A 73 2.60 14.95 -14.81
C PRO A 73 1.43 15.90 -15.08
N ALA A 74 1.67 17.21 -14.97
CA ALA A 74 0.64 18.25 -15.15
C ALA A 74 -0.06 18.15 -16.51
N ARG A 75 0.69 17.77 -17.56
CA ARG A 75 0.17 17.56 -18.92
C ARG A 75 -0.87 16.43 -19.05
N ALA A 76 -0.96 15.53 -18.06
CA ALA A 76 -1.98 14.49 -18.07
C ALA A 76 -3.39 15.05 -17.79
N LYS A 77 -3.50 16.25 -17.19
CA LYS A 77 -4.78 16.87 -16.86
C LYS A 77 -5.58 17.18 -18.14
N GLY A 78 -6.78 16.61 -18.23
CA GLY A 78 -7.63 16.73 -19.42
C GLY A 78 -7.27 15.77 -20.56
N VAL A 79 -6.14 15.04 -20.45
CA VAL A 79 -5.77 13.95 -21.35
C VAL A 79 -6.27 12.62 -20.78
N VAL A 80 -5.92 12.32 -19.53
CA VAL A 80 -6.51 11.17 -18.84
C VAL A 80 -7.91 11.50 -18.35
N ARG A 81 -8.75 10.48 -18.19
CA ARG A 81 -10.10 10.63 -17.65
C ARG A 81 -10.06 11.34 -16.30
N GLU A 82 -11.04 12.19 -16.04
CA GLU A 82 -11.11 13.00 -14.81
C GLU A 82 -10.97 12.16 -13.51
N PRO A 83 -11.59 10.98 -13.36
CA PRO A 83 -11.37 10.15 -12.18
C PRO A 83 -9.91 9.70 -12.00
N VAL A 84 -9.20 9.37 -13.09
CA VAL A 84 -7.78 9.01 -13.06
C VAL A 84 -6.95 10.22 -12.62
N TRP A 85 -7.23 11.40 -13.20
CA TRP A 85 -6.57 12.63 -12.80
C TRP A 85 -6.76 12.93 -11.31
N ASN A 86 -7.99 12.86 -10.81
CA ASN A 86 -8.31 13.14 -9.41
C ASN A 86 -7.60 12.15 -8.46
N LEU A 87 -7.58 10.86 -8.80
CA LEU A 87 -6.86 9.84 -8.03
C LEU A 87 -5.34 10.03 -8.09
N SER A 88 -4.80 10.56 -9.19
CA SER A 88 -3.36 10.84 -9.30
C SER A 88 -2.87 11.92 -8.33
N ARG A 89 -3.77 12.75 -7.77
CA ARG A 89 -3.45 13.77 -6.76
C ARG A 89 -3.21 13.19 -5.36
N GLN A 90 -3.43 11.89 -5.18
CA GLN A 90 -3.18 11.15 -3.94
C GLN A 90 -1.76 10.59 -3.93
N SER A 91 -1.15 10.41 -2.77
CA SER A 91 0.29 10.16 -2.62
C SER A 91 0.69 8.67 -2.53
N ALA A 92 -0.15 7.75 -3.02
CA ALA A 92 0.05 6.32 -2.85
C ALA A 92 1.42 5.84 -3.36
N GLY A 93 2.10 5.02 -2.57
CA GLY A 93 3.41 4.44 -2.92
C GLY A 93 4.61 5.38 -2.78
N MET A 94 4.40 6.68 -2.55
CA MET A 94 5.51 7.59 -2.28
C MET A 94 6.09 7.35 -0.88
N SER A 95 7.41 7.51 -0.76
CA SER A 95 8.10 7.45 0.53
C SER A 95 9.35 8.32 0.54
N PHE A 96 9.85 8.67 1.71
CA PHE A 96 11.13 9.36 1.85
C PHE A 96 11.97 8.73 2.95
N GLN A 97 13.27 9.04 2.94
CA GLN A 97 14.23 8.50 3.88
C GLN A 97 15.08 9.59 4.52
N PHE A 98 15.53 9.32 5.74
CA PHE A 98 16.51 10.12 6.46
C PHE A 98 17.24 9.23 7.47
N GLU A 99 18.41 9.66 7.90
CA GLU A 99 19.16 9.02 8.96
C GLU A 99 19.19 9.91 10.20
N THR A 100 19.02 9.30 11.36
CA THR A 100 19.14 10.00 12.64
C THR A 100 19.52 9.04 13.75
N ASP A 101 20.17 9.55 14.80
CA ASP A 101 20.39 8.87 16.08
C ASP A 101 19.35 9.26 17.15
N ALA A 102 18.33 10.02 16.76
CA ALA A 102 17.29 10.49 17.65
C ALA A 102 16.52 9.35 18.33
N THR A 103 16.25 9.54 19.62
CA THR A 103 15.39 8.64 20.39
C THR A 103 13.91 8.96 20.26
N GLU A 104 13.56 10.00 19.50
CA GLU A 104 12.20 10.41 19.18
C GLU A 104 12.11 11.06 17.79
N ILE A 105 10.97 10.84 17.13
CA ILE A 105 10.69 11.34 15.78
C ILE A 105 9.27 11.90 15.78
N SER A 106 9.13 13.12 15.28
CA SER A 106 7.85 13.80 15.07
C SER A 106 7.66 14.08 13.59
N ALA A 107 6.39 14.15 13.16
CA ALA A 107 6.02 14.52 11.82
C ALA A 107 4.80 15.44 11.83
N ARG A 108 4.72 16.32 10.85
CA ARG A 108 3.51 17.08 10.54
C ARG A 108 3.27 17.08 9.05
N TRP A 109 2.02 17.00 8.65
CA TRP A 109 1.64 16.96 7.25
C TRP A 109 0.27 17.62 7.04
N THR A 110 0.06 18.12 5.83
CA THR A 110 -1.22 18.73 5.44
C THR A 110 -1.86 17.88 4.36
N LEU A 111 -3.07 17.39 4.64
CA LEU A 111 -3.88 16.59 3.72
C LEU A 111 -4.65 17.47 2.74
N ARG A 112 -4.91 16.94 1.55
CA ARG A 112 -5.77 17.59 0.54
C ARG A 112 -7.25 17.49 0.89
N SER A 113 -7.67 16.34 1.40
CA SER A 113 -9.04 16.06 1.78
C SER A 113 -9.20 16.00 3.30
N ASN A 114 -10.33 16.50 3.79
CA ASN A 114 -10.74 16.35 5.20
C ASN A 114 -11.32 14.97 5.50
N THR A 115 -11.61 14.15 4.48
CA THR A 115 -12.07 12.77 4.65
C THR A 115 -10.89 11.89 5.05
N LEU A 116 -10.84 11.53 6.33
CA LEU A 116 -9.70 10.82 6.89
C LEU A 116 -9.70 9.32 6.59
N ALA A 117 -10.87 8.68 6.46
CA ALA A 117 -11.06 7.23 6.32
C ALA A 117 -12.14 6.91 5.28
N MET A 118 -12.24 5.63 4.88
CA MET A 118 -13.36 5.08 4.13
C MET A 118 -14.09 4.05 4.99
N GLY A 119 -15.36 3.74 4.69
CA GLY A 119 -16.14 2.79 5.51
C GLY A 119 -15.50 1.41 5.70
N HIS A 120 -14.62 1.00 4.78
CA HIS A 120 -13.92 -0.28 4.75
C HIS A 120 -12.38 -0.12 4.81
N MET A 121 -11.86 1.10 5.04
CA MET A 121 -10.41 1.36 5.11
C MET A 121 -10.08 2.40 6.20
N PRO A 122 -9.19 2.09 7.15
CA PRO A 122 -8.93 2.95 8.31
C PRO A 122 -8.20 4.24 7.93
N ALA A 123 -8.31 5.25 8.81
CA ALA A 123 -7.64 6.54 8.62
C ALA A 123 -6.12 6.44 8.51
N THR A 124 -5.54 5.44 9.18
CA THR A 124 -4.12 5.11 9.13
C THR A 124 -3.66 4.74 7.72
N GLY A 125 -4.49 4.03 6.93
CA GLY A 125 -4.22 3.68 5.54
C GLY A 125 -4.53 4.82 4.56
N VAL A 126 -5.70 5.43 4.74
CA VAL A 126 -6.20 6.47 3.82
C VAL A 126 -5.38 7.75 3.90
N SER A 127 -5.07 8.21 5.13
CA SER A 127 -4.54 9.56 5.41
C SER A 127 -3.30 9.59 6.31
N GLY A 128 -2.81 8.44 6.79
CA GLY A 128 -1.70 8.34 7.73
C GLY A 128 -0.32 8.25 7.09
N LEU A 129 0.71 8.38 7.94
CA LEU A 129 2.12 8.12 7.61
C LEU A 129 2.56 6.80 8.24
N ASP A 130 3.45 6.04 7.59
CA ASP A 130 3.92 4.74 8.11
C ASP A 130 5.45 4.70 8.21
N LEU A 131 5.96 4.65 9.45
CA LEU A 131 7.39 4.78 9.78
C LEU A 131 8.03 3.41 9.96
N TYR A 132 9.13 3.21 9.25
CA TYR A 132 10.01 2.05 9.33
C TYR A 132 11.44 2.46 9.69
N ALA A 133 12.19 1.58 10.35
CA ALA A 133 13.63 1.72 10.59
C ALA A 133 14.40 0.53 10.01
N GLN A 134 15.58 0.79 9.48
CA GLN A 134 16.45 -0.23 8.94
C GLN A 134 17.29 -0.88 10.06
N ASP A 135 17.37 -2.21 10.06
CA ASP A 135 18.32 -2.96 10.90
C ASP A 135 19.72 -2.99 10.27
N GLU A 136 20.68 -3.57 10.99
CA GLU A 136 22.08 -3.70 10.55
C GLU A 136 22.24 -4.58 9.32
N GLN A 137 21.27 -5.44 9.01
CA GLN A 137 21.23 -6.29 7.82
C GLN A 137 20.52 -5.60 6.63
N GLY A 138 20.15 -4.32 6.78
CA GLY A 138 19.48 -3.57 5.71
C GLY A 138 17.97 -3.81 5.61
N ARG A 139 17.35 -4.55 6.54
CA ARG A 139 15.91 -4.85 6.50
C ARG A 139 15.11 -3.78 7.25
N PHE A 140 13.99 -3.38 6.67
CA PHE A 140 13.09 -2.40 7.26
C PHE A 140 12.06 -3.06 8.18
N TRP A 141 12.07 -2.63 9.44
CA TRP A 141 11.11 -3.02 10.47
C TRP A 141 10.13 -1.90 10.74
N TRP A 142 8.86 -2.27 10.96
CA TRP A 142 7.84 -1.30 11.33
C TRP A 142 8.16 -0.69 12.71
N VAL A 143 7.96 0.62 12.84
CA VAL A 143 8.24 1.37 14.07
C VAL A 143 6.98 2.04 14.61
N ALA A 144 6.28 2.79 13.76
CA ALA A 144 5.14 3.59 14.19
C ALA A 144 4.19 3.92 13.05
N ILE A 145 2.97 4.27 13.44
CA ILE A 145 1.95 4.81 12.54
C ILE A 145 1.60 6.24 12.95
N GLY A 146 1.57 7.14 11.98
CA GLY A 146 0.99 8.47 12.13
C GLY A 146 -0.52 8.40 11.87
N ASN A 147 -1.31 8.06 12.88
CA ASN A 147 -2.77 8.03 12.79
C ASN A 147 -3.34 9.46 12.89
N PRO A 148 -3.89 10.05 11.83
CA PRO A 148 -4.34 11.44 11.84
C PRO A 148 -5.61 11.60 12.70
N PRO A 149 -5.59 12.40 13.78
CA PRO A 149 -6.78 12.66 14.59
C PRO A 149 -7.66 13.77 14.00
N THR A 150 -7.09 14.60 13.13
CA THR A 150 -7.69 15.81 12.57
C THR A 150 -7.29 15.97 11.10
N ALA A 151 -8.00 16.83 10.38
CA ALA A 151 -7.66 17.26 9.03
C ALA A 151 -7.94 18.76 8.86
N PRO A 152 -7.28 19.46 7.92
CA PRO A 152 -6.26 18.92 7.01
C PRO A 152 -4.86 18.87 7.64
N LYS A 153 -4.60 19.65 8.69
CA LYS A 153 -3.30 19.72 9.35
C LYS A 153 -3.18 18.67 10.44
N VAL A 154 -2.08 17.93 10.41
CA VAL A 154 -1.75 16.89 11.38
C VAL A 154 -0.34 17.16 11.90
N GLN A 155 -0.13 17.02 13.21
CA GLN A 155 1.19 17.05 13.86
C GLN A 155 1.20 16.02 14.98
N LEU A 156 2.14 15.07 14.92
CA LEU A 156 2.24 13.97 15.89
C LEU A 156 3.71 13.68 16.21
N LYS A 157 3.95 13.27 17.46
CA LYS A 157 5.13 12.49 17.81
C LYS A 157 4.89 11.06 17.31
N LEU A 158 5.57 10.66 16.24
CA LEU A 158 5.42 9.33 15.65
C LEU A 158 6.01 8.26 16.58
N ALA A 159 7.21 8.50 17.11
CA ALA A 159 7.90 7.56 17.97
C ALA A 159 8.67 8.26 19.09
N GLY A 160 8.83 7.58 20.22
CA GLY A 160 9.66 8.03 21.33
C GLY A 160 10.15 6.87 22.17
N GLY A 161 11.34 7.00 22.76
CA GLY A 161 12.03 5.88 23.42
C GLY A 161 12.63 4.89 22.41
N LEU A 162 13.00 5.37 21.22
CA LEU A 162 13.76 4.57 20.26
C LEU A 162 15.12 4.22 20.88
N LYS A 163 15.62 3.02 20.57
CA LYS A 163 16.96 2.60 21.00
C LYS A 163 17.99 3.61 20.47
N PRO A 164 18.92 4.10 21.31
CA PRO A 164 19.99 4.98 20.85
C PRO A 164 20.80 4.36 19.71
N GLY A 165 21.26 5.20 18.80
CA GLY A 165 22.12 4.83 17.68
C GLY A 165 21.54 5.26 16.34
N ARG A 166 22.45 5.58 15.42
CA ARG A 166 22.13 6.08 14.08
C ARG A 166 21.52 4.99 13.21
N ARG A 167 20.40 5.31 12.54
CA ARG A 167 19.69 4.39 11.65
C ARG A 167 18.99 5.13 10.52
N THR A 168 18.79 4.45 9.40
CA THR A 168 17.97 4.92 8.29
C THR A 168 16.50 4.64 8.57
N TYR A 169 15.68 5.66 8.44
CA TYR A 169 14.23 5.58 8.56
C TYR A 169 13.59 5.77 7.19
N ARG A 170 12.47 5.08 6.95
CA ARG A 170 11.61 5.28 5.78
C ARG A 170 10.21 5.62 6.24
N VAL A 171 9.61 6.63 5.63
CA VAL A 171 8.23 7.03 5.89
C VAL A 171 7.43 6.89 4.60
N TYR A 172 6.38 6.08 4.60
CA TYR A 172 5.42 6.01 3.50
C TYR A 172 4.30 7.03 3.67
N LEU A 173 3.87 7.62 2.54
CA LEU A 173 2.83 8.63 2.47
C LEU A 173 1.42 8.00 2.32
N PRO A 174 0.33 8.76 2.56
CA PRO A 174 -1.04 8.25 2.51
C PRO A 174 -1.42 7.61 1.17
N LEU A 175 -2.28 6.58 1.21
CA LEU A 175 -2.69 5.80 0.02
C LEU A 175 -3.90 6.39 -0.72
N TYR A 176 -4.87 6.95 0.01
CA TYR A 176 -6.16 7.42 -0.53
C TYR A 176 -6.44 8.90 -0.21
N ASN A 177 -5.41 9.61 0.23
CA ASN A 177 -5.42 11.06 0.37
C ASN A 177 -4.13 11.60 -0.24
N GLY A 178 -4.14 12.85 -0.67
CA GLY A 178 -2.93 13.55 -1.09
C GLY A 178 -2.38 14.39 0.05
N VAL A 179 -1.08 14.66 0.02
CA VAL A 179 -0.45 15.63 0.92
C VAL A 179 -0.01 16.87 0.14
N THR A 180 -0.08 18.04 0.77
CA THR A 180 0.46 19.29 0.22
C THR A 180 1.77 19.71 0.89
N SER A 181 2.00 19.27 2.12
CA SER A 181 3.26 19.41 2.84
C SER A 181 3.49 18.20 3.74
N VAL A 182 4.76 17.84 3.92
CA VAL A 182 5.21 16.84 4.91
C VAL A 182 6.53 17.33 5.47
N GLU A 183 6.61 17.41 6.80
CA GLU A 183 7.80 17.80 7.53
C GLU A 183 8.08 16.78 8.63
N VAL A 184 9.37 16.52 8.87
CA VAL A 184 9.83 15.67 9.97
C VAL A 184 10.72 16.48 10.91
N SER A 185 10.70 16.08 12.18
CA SER A 185 11.50 16.72 13.22
C SER A 185 12.06 15.68 14.18
N VAL A 186 13.26 15.98 14.66
CA VAL A 186 13.99 15.28 15.70
C VAL A 186 14.50 16.32 16.70
N PRO A 187 14.87 15.94 17.94
CA PRO A 187 15.48 16.86 18.88
C PRO A 187 16.71 17.55 18.29
N THR A 188 16.90 18.84 18.57
CA THR A 188 18.01 19.65 18.02
C THR A 188 19.40 19.09 18.28
N LYS A 189 19.57 18.30 19.34
CA LYS A 189 20.84 17.64 19.70
C LYS A 189 21.11 16.35 18.93
N ALA A 190 20.09 15.79 18.25
CA ALA A 190 20.24 14.57 17.47
C ALA A 190 20.78 14.89 16.07
N ALA A 191 21.61 14.00 15.53
CA ALA A 191 22.04 14.07 14.15
C ALA A 191 20.87 13.84 13.20
N PHE A 192 20.79 14.58 12.11
CA PHE A 192 19.82 14.36 11.05
C PHE A 192 20.49 14.51 9.69
N GLN A 193 20.46 13.45 8.89
CA GLN A 193 20.96 13.45 7.52
C GLN A 193 19.85 13.06 6.55
N PRO A 194 19.42 13.96 5.66
CA PRO A 194 18.50 13.60 4.58
C PRO A 194 19.09 12.50 3.68
N VAL A 195 18.24 11.57 3.23
CA VAL A 195 18.63 10.54 2.24
C VAL A 195 17.87 10.81 0.96
N ALA A 196 18.61 11.23 -0.09
CA ALA A 196 18.03 11.54 -1.39
C ALA A 196 17.36 10.31 -2.02
N PRO A 197 16.29 10.49 -2.83
CA PRO A 197 15.65 9.42 -3.56
C PRO A 197 16.64 8.59 -4.39
N ARG A 198 16.51 7.26 -4.32
CA ARG A 198 17.35 6.35 -5.11
C ARG A 198 17.10 6.57 -6.60
N LYS A 199 18.19 6.69 -7.37
CA LYS A 199 18.16 6.86 -8.85
C LYS A 199 18.04 5.55 -9.62
N GLN A 200 17.97 4.41 -8.94
CA GLN A 200 17.83 3.11 -9.59
C GLN A 200 16.47 3.01 -10.32
N PRO A 201 16.40 2.33 -11.48
CA PRO A 201 15.13 2.11 -12.17
C PRO A 201 14.09 1.50 -11.23
N ALA A 202 12.89 2.07 -11.20
CA ALA A 202 11.82 1.62 -10.32
C ALA A 202 11.11 0.38 -10.89
N ILE A 203 10.39 -0.34 -10.05
CA ILE A 203 9.29 -1.19 -10.50
C ILE A 203 8.06 -0.29 -10.65
N VAL A 204 7.50 -0.22 -11.85
CA VAL A 204 6.29 0.56 -12.12
C VAL A 204 5.09 -0.36 -12.10
N PHE A 205 4.19 -0.13 -11.15
CA PHE A 205 2.91 -0.80 -11.09
C PHE A 205 1.82 0.10 -11.67
N TYR A 206 0.95 -0.45 -12.50
CA TYR A 206 -0.27 0.21 -12.97
C TYR A 206 -1.46 -0.71 -12.77
N GLY A 207 -2.55 -0.17 -12.20
CA GLY A 207 -3.60 -1.03 -11.69
C GLY A 207 -4.75 -0.32 -11.00
N THR A 208 -5.44 -1.08 -10.16
CA THR A 208 -6.77 -0.75 -9.64
C THR A 208 -6.75 -0.12 -8.23
N SER A 209 -7.88 -0.18 -7.52
CA SER A 209 -7.99 0.14 -6.09
C SER A 209 -7.09 -0.73 -5.23
N ILE A 210 -6.95 -2.01 -5.61
CA ILE A 210 -6.13 -2.98 -4.89
C ILE A 210 -4.67 -2.53 -4.91
N LEU A 211 -4.15 -2.21 -6.09
CA LEU A 211 -2.81 -1.67 -6.24
C LEU A 211 -2.64 -0.35 -5.48
N GLN A 212 -3.62 0.54 -5.57
CA GLN A 212 -3.58 1.82 -4.87
C GLN A 212 -3.44 1.62 -3.35
N GLY A 213 -3.94 0.50 -2.84
CA GLY A 213 -3.79 0.06 -1.46
C GLY A 213 -5.12 -0.10 -0.72
N GLY A 214 -6.26 -0.18 -1.43
CA GLY A 214 -7.54 -0.55 -0.83
C GLY A 214 -7.55 -2.04 -0.50
N CYS A 215 -7.56 -2.48 0.77
CA CYS A 215 -7.75 -1.74 2.02
C CYS A 215 -6.67 -2.04 3.07
N ALA A 216 -5.42 -1.74 2.73
CA ALA A 216 -4.27 -1.89 3.60
C ALA A 216 -4.49 -1.06 4.87
N SER A 217 -4.14 -1.64 6.04
CA SER A 217 -4.34 -0.97 7.32
C SER A 217 -3.48 0.30 7.46
N ARG A 218 -2.38 0.36 6.71
CA ARG A 218 -1.40 1.45 6.70
C ARG A 218 -0.59 1.46 5.39
N PRO A 219 -0.03 2.62 4.98
CA PRO A 219 0.66 2.76 3.69
C PRO A 219 1.69 1.69 3.33
N GLY A 220 2.53 1.28 4.29
CA GLY A 220 3.58 0.31 4.07
C GLY A 220 3.07 -1.12 3.84
N MET A 221 1.77 -1.38 3.99
CA MET A 221 1.15 -2.70 3.80
C MET A 221 0.52 -2.91 2.42
N ALA A 222 0.47 -1.89 1.55
CA ALA A 222 0.18 -2.15 0.14
C ALA A 222 1.21 -3.15 -0.44
N HIS A 223 0.77 -4.14 -1.22
CA HIS A 223 1.67 -5.19 -1.72
C HIS A 223 2.88 -4.64 -2.48
N SER A 224 2.68 -3.55 -3.24
CA SER A 224 3.75 -2.86 -3.95
C SER A 224 4.81 -2.27 -3.00
N ALA A 225 4.40 -1.72 -1.85
CA ALA A 225 5.32 -1.23 -0.82
C ALA A 225 6.06 -2.38 -0.11
N ILE A 226 5.38 -3.51 0.13
CA ILE A 226 6.00 -4.73 0.69
C ILE A 226 7.11 -5.22 -0.26
N LEU A 227 6.79 -5.37 -1.55
CA LEU A 227 7.73 -5.79 -2.60
C LEU A 227 8.90 -4.81 -2.72
N GLY A 228 8.67 -3.50 -2.66
CA GLY A 228 9.74 -2.50 -2.68
C GLY A 228 10.77 -2.66 -1.55
N ARG A 229 10.33 -3.10 -0.36
CA ARG A 229 11.25 -3.43 0.74
C ARG A 229 11.98 -4.75 0.50
N ARG A 230 11.28 -5.80 0.08
CA ARG A 230 11.85 -7.15 -0.10
C ARG A 230 12.82 -7.26 -1.29
N LEU A 231 12.57 -6.47 -2.34
CA LEU A 231 13.36 -6.41 -3.56
C LEU A 231 14.38 -5.26 -3.55
N ASN A 232 14.42 -4.48 -2.46
CA ASN A 232 15.27 -3.29 -2.32
C ASN A 232 15.23 -2.36 -3.54
N ARG A 233 14.04 -2.09 -4.08
CA ARG A 233 13.86 -1.30 -5.30
C ARG A 233 12.90 -0.13 -5.08
N PRO A 234 13.08 1.02 -5.75
CA PRO A 234 12.05 2.06 -5.79
C PRO A 234 10.77 1.51 -6.45
N ILE A 235 9.62 1.99 -5.99
CA ILE A 235 8.30 1.56 -6.47
C ILE A 235 7.53 2.80 -6.92
N ILE A 236 6.98 2.76 -8.12
CA ILE A 236 6.00 3.75 -8.58
C ILE A 236 4.64 3.05 -8.57
N ASN A 237 3.72 3.55 -7.73
CA ASN A 237 2.37 2.99 -7.59
C ASN A 237 1.36 3.85 -8.36
N LEU A 238 0.97 3.40 -9.56
CA LEU A 238 -0.08 4.01 -10.38
C LEU A 238 -1.38 3.19 -10.28
N GLY A 239 -1.77 2.87 -9.03
CA GLY A 239 -3.11 2.36 -8.74
C GLY A 239 -4.14 3.48 -8.78
N PHE A 240 -5.20 3.27 -9.57
CA PHE A 240 -6.34 4.16 -9.68
C PHE A 240 -7.63 3.39 -9.37
N SER A 241 -8.16 3.62 -8.18
CA SER A 241 -9.39 3.03 -7.66
C SER A 241 -10.55 3.06 -8.66
N GLY A 242 -11.03 1.88 -9.07
CA GLY A 242 -12.10 1.72 -10.06
C GLY A 242 -11.77 2.19 -11.49
N ASN A 243 -10.52 2.59 -11.76
CA ASN A 243 -10.17 3.34 -12.97
C ASN A 243 -8.91 2.87 -13.72
N GLY A 244 -8.08 1.98 -13.17
CA GLY A 244 -7.02 1.35 -13.96
C GLY A 244 -7.60 0.33 -14.94
N ILE A 245 -7.77 0.69 -16.22
CA ILE A 245 -8.43 -0.14 -17.25
C ILE A 245 -7.66 -0.20 -18.58
N MET A 246 -6.33 -0.10 -18.51
CA MET A 246 -5.42 -0.18 -19.67
C MET A 246 -5.69 0.87 -20.74
N GLU A 247 -6.04 2.09 -20.34
CA GLU A 247 -6.30 3.16 -21.29
C GLU A 247 -5.05 3.55 -22.10
N PRO A 248 -5.18 3.84 -23.40
CA PRO A 248 -4.08 4.32 -24.24
C PRO A 248 -3.37 5.56 -23.68
N GLU A 249 -4.12 6.48 -23.07
CA GLU A 249 -3.57 7.74 -22.51
C GLU A 249 -2.67 7.45 -21.31
N VAL A 250 -3.01 6.47 -20.48
CA VAL A 250 -2.16 6.05 -19.36
C VAL A 250 -0.99 5.22 -19.88
N ALA A 251 -1.21 4.34 -20.87
CA ALA A 251 -0.14 3.56 -21.50
C ALA A 251 0.93 4.47 -22.14
N ALA A 252 0.51 5.56 -22.78
CA ALA A 252 1.42 6.57 -23.33
C ALA A 252 2.29 7.22 -22.25
N LEU A 253 1.71 7.56 -21.09
CA LEU A 253 2.46 8.06 -19.94
C LEU A 253 3.43 7.00 -19.40
N LEU A 254 2.99 5.75 -19.22
CA LEU A 254 3.86 4.67 -18.75
C LEU A 254 5.09 4.45 -19.65
N ALA A 255 4.91 4.61 -20.97
CA ALA A 255 5.96 4.49 -21.98
C ALA A 255 7.00 5.63 -21.93
N GLU A 256 6.79 6.69 -21.15
CA GLU A 256 7.79 7.73 -20.92
C GLU A 256 8.75 7.38 -19.77
N LEU A 257 8.35 6.45 -18.88
CA LEU A 257 9.12 6.05 -17.71
C LEU A 257 10.20 5.03 -18.11
N ASN A 258 11.33 5.00 -17.42
CA ASN A 258 12.37 3.99 -17.63
C ASN A 258 12.50 3.01 -16.43
N PRO A 259 11.54 2.08 -16.24
CA PRO A 259 11.57 1.13 -15.13
C PRO A 259 12.44 -0.09 -15.41
N CYS A 260 12.80 -0.82 -14.35
CA CYS A 260 13.34 -2.17 -14.52
C CYS A 260 12.26 -3.19 -14.88
N VAL A 261 11.02 -2.99 -14.44
CA VAL A 261 9.88 -3.88 -14.72
C VAL A 261 8.57 -3.08 -14.73
N TYR A 262 7.68 -3.37 -15.68
CA TYR A 262 6.28 -2.98 -15.62
C TYR A 262 5.42 -4.10 -15.03
N VAL A 263 4.57 -3.79 -14.06
CA VAL A 263 3.57 -4.72 -13.51
C VAL A 263 2.17 -4.17 -13.81
N ILE A 264 1.42 -4.88 -14.63
CA ILE A 264 0.10 -4.49 -15.10
C ILE A 264 -0.95 -5.33 -14.35
N ASP A 265 -1.54 -4.72 -13.33
CA ASP A 265 -2.52 -5.29 -12.38
C ASP A 265 -3.87 -4.55 -12.49
N CYS A 266 -4.42 -4.51 -13.70
CA CYS A 266 -5.65 -3.76 -14.03
C CYS A 266 -6.90 -4.64 -14.09
N LEU A 267 -6.75 -5.97 -14.13
CA LEU A 267 -7.85 -6.88 -14.44
C LEU A 267 -9.08 -6.77 -13.51
N PRO A 268 -8.95 -6.45 -12.19
CA PRO A 268 -10.13 -6.26 -11.34
C PRO A 268 -11.16 -5.26 -11.87
N ASN A 269 -10.74 -4.21 -12.58
CA ASN A 269 -11.64 -3.18 -13.13
C ASN A 269 -12.14 -3.49 -14.56
N MET A 270 -11.70 -4.59 -15.17
CA MET A 270 -11.92 -4.85 -16.58
C MET A 270 -12.75 -6.12 -16.82
N GLU A 271 -13.72 -6.03 -17.71
CA GLU A 271 -14.44 -7.20 -18.24
C GLU A 271 -13.78 -7.73 -19.51
N ALA A 272 -14.08 -8.98 -19.87
CA ALA A 272 -13.45 -9.70 -20.98
C ALA A 272 -13.37 -8.91 -22.30
N ARG A 273 -14.43 -8.18 -22.67
CA ARG A 273 -14.45 -7.33 -23.87
C ARG A 273 -13.36 -6.26 -23.82
N LEU A 274 -13.26 -5.55 -22.71
CA LEU A 274 -12.31 -4.46 -22.54
C LEU A 274 -10.87 -4.98 -22.47
N VAL A 275 -10.67 -6.15 -21.86
CA VAL A 275 -9.37 -6.84 -21.83
C VAL A 275 -8.92 -7.21 -23.24
N ALA A 276 -9.80 -7.80 -24.04
CA ALA A 276 -9.52 -8.14 -25.43
C ALA A 276 -9.21 -6.91 -26.29
N GLU A 277 -9.85 -5.78 -25.99
CA GLU A 277 -9.61 -4.50 -26.68
C GLU A 277 -8.25 -3.87 -26.30
N ARG A 278 -7.81 -3.96 -25.04
CA ARG A 278 -6.77 -3.06 -24.51
C ARG A 278 -5.49 -3.71 -24.02
N ALA A 279 -5.49 -5.00 -23.69
CA ALA A 279 -4.30 -5.66 -23.16
C ALA A 279 -3.14 -5.66 -24.16
N GLU A 280 -3.40 -6.05 -25.41
CA GLU A 280 -2.37 -6.09 -26.45
C GLU A 280 -1.89 -4.69 -26.85
N PRO A 281 -2.77 -3.71 -27.13
CA PRO A 281 -2.33 -2.34 -27.42
C PRO A 281 -1.46 -1.71 -26.32
N LEU A 282 -1.78 -1.97 -25.04
CA LEU A 282 -0.95 -1.48 -23.93
C LEU A 282 0.45 -2.09 -23.99
N VAL A 283 0.57 -3.42 -24.12
CA VAL A 283 1.88 -4.09 -24.18
C VAL A 283 2.67 -3.62 -25.41
N GLN A 284 2.03 -3.47 -26.56
CA GLN A 284 2.67 -2.97 -27.77
C GLN A 284 3.17 -1.53 -27.62
N THR A 285 2.39 -0.67 -26.96
CA THR A 285 2.81 0.71 -26.63
C THR A 285 4.06 0.71 -25.76
N LEU A 286 4.09 -0.13 -24.71
CA LEU A 286 5.27 -0.26 -23.84
C LEU A 286 6.47 -0.83 -24.61
N ARG A 287 6.27 -1.85 -25.46
CA ARG A 287 7.33 -2.47 -26.25
C ARG A 287 7.95 -1.52 -27.28
N LYS A 288 7.15 -0.63 -27.86
CA LYS A 288 7.64 0.39 -28.80
C LYS A 288 8.63 1.34 -28.13
N ALA A 289 8.38 1.73 -26.88
CA ALA A 289 9.28 2.60 -26.12
C ALA A 289 10.41 1.84 -25.42
N HIS A 290 10.12 0.63 -24.93
CA HIS A 290 11.02 -0.21 -24.15
C HIS A 290 11.03 -1.64 -24.69
N PRO A 291 11.86 -1.91 -25.73
CA PRO A 291 11.85 -3.20 -26.42
C PRO A 291 12.17 -4.41 -25.52
N THR A 292 12.99 -4.21 -24.49
CA THR A 292 13.51 -5.29 -23.64
C THR A 292 13.01 -5.26 -22.19
N THR A 293 12.40 -4.17 -21.72
CA THR A 293 11.97 -4.06 -20.31
C THR A 293 10.90 -5.12 -20.01
N PRO A 294 11.09 -5.97 -18.97
CA PRO A 294 10.09 -6.94 -18.56
C PRO A 294 8.71 -6.34 -18.31
N VAL A 295 7.68 -7.02 -18.80
CA VAL A 295 6.27 -6.69 -18.54
C VAL A 295 5.63 -7.90 -17.88
N VAL A 296 5.03 -7.70 -16.72
CA VAL A 296 4.31 -8.73 -15.97
C VAL A 296 2.82 -8.42 -16.04
N LEU A 297 2.04 -9.32 -16.62
CA LEU A 297 0.58 -9.25 -16.60
C LEU A 297 0.07 -10.03 -15.39
N VAL A 298 -0.77 -9.40 -14.57
CA VAL A 298 -1.34 -10.01 -13.36
C VAL A 298 -2.82 -10.27 -13.57
N GLU A 299 -3.25 -11.51 -13.35
CA GLU A 299 -4.68 -11.85 -13.36
C GLU A 299 -5.41 -11.23 -12.17
N ASP A 300 -6.72 -11.02 -12.33
CA ASP A 300 -7.62 -10.64 -11.25
C ASP A 300 -7.65 -11.75 -10.20
N ARG A 301 -7.45 -11.43 -8.92
CA ARG A 301 -7.63 -12.36 -7.79
C ARG A 301 -9.03 -12.99 -7.73
N THR A 302 -9.12 -14.18 -7.14
CA THR A 302 -10.40 -14.87 -6.94
C THR A 302 -11.17 -14.08 -5.87
N TYR A 303 -12.41 -13.67 -6.16
CA TYR A 303 -13.24 -13.03 -5.13
C TYR A 303 -13.46 -14.01 -3.97
N THR A 304 -13.32 -13.56 -2.72
CA THR A 304 -13.44 -14.47 -1.57
C THR A 304 -14.88 -14.94 -1.33
N ASP A 305 -15.87 -14.27 -1.94
CA ASP A 305 -17.28 -14.65 -1.94
C ASP A 305 -17.74 -15.39 -3.21
N ALA A 306 -16.81 -15.74 -4.12
CA ALA A 306 -17.11 -16.38 -5.40
C ALA A 306 -17.85 -17.72 -5.27
N THR A 307 -17.63 -18.44 -4.17
CA THR A 307 -18.33 -19.69 -3.84
C THR A 307 -19.84 -19.50 -3.76
N PHE A 308 -20.29 -18.33 -3.29
CA PHE A 308 -21.71 -18.04 -3.06
C PHE A 308 -22.31 -17.10 -4.11
N LEU A 309 -21.46 -16.39 -4.87
CA LEU A 309 -21.88 -15.41 -5.88
C LEU A 309 -21.44 -15.84 -7.30
N PRO A 310 -22.21 -16.72 -7.98
CA PRO A 310 -21.81 -17.28 -9.27
C PRO A 310 -21.62 -16.20 -10.35
N ALA A 311 -22.43 -15.13 -10.35
CA ALA A 311 -22.24 -14.03 -11.30
C ALA A 311 -20.88 -13.34 -11.16
N ARG A 312 -20.38 -13.14 -9.92
CA ARG A 312 -19.04 -12.57 -9.67
C ARG A 312 -17.95 -13.53 -10.14
N ARG A 313 -18.09 -14.83 -9.81
CA ARG A 313 -17.18 -15.89 -10.26
C ARG A 313 -17.09 -15.94 -11.78
N ASP A 314 -18.23 -16.01 -12.46
CA ASP A 314 -18.28 -16.18 -13.92
C ASP A 314 -17.78 -14.92 -14.65
N ARG A 315 -18.00 -13.72 -14.09
CA ARG A 315 -17.36 -12.49 -14.58
C ARG A 315 -15.84 -12.56 -14.45
N ASN A 316 -15.32 -12.98 -13.29
CA ASN A 316 -13.89 -13.09 -13.01
C ASN A 316 -13.21 -14.13 -13.92
N LEU A 317 -13.82 -15.30 -14.11
CA LEU A 317 -13.31 -16.35 -15.00
C LEU A 317 -13.21 -15.85 -16.45
N ARG A 318 -14.23 -15.14 -16.95
CA ARG A 318 -14.22 -14.57 -18.31
C ARG A 318 -13.13 -13.52 -18.51
N SER A 319 -12.90 -12.63 -17.53
CA SER A 319 -11.84 -11.61 -17.64
C SER A 319 -10.45 -12.25 -17.59
N ARG A 320 -10.23 -13.24 -16.72
CA ARG A 320 -8.99 -14.05 -16.68
C ARG A 320 -8.71 -14.75 -18.00
N GLU A 321 -9.71 -15.44 -18.55
CA GLU A 321 -9.60 -16.11 -19.85
C GLU A 321 -9.21 -15.12 -20.95
N ALA A 322 -9.83 -13.93 -20.99
CA ALA A 322 -9.49 -12.90 -21.97
C ALA A 322 -8.04 -12.41 -21.83
N LEU A 323 -7.54 -12.20 -20.60
CA LEU A 323 -6.16 -11.77 -20.37
C LEU A 323 -5.16 -12.87 -20.76
N ARG A 324 -5.47 -14.12 -20.46
CA ARG A 324 -4.65 -15.28 -20.85
C ARG A 324 -4.55 -15.40 -22.37
N LYS A 325 -5.68 -15.29 -23.08
CA LYS A 325 -5.71 -15.29 -24.55
C LYS A 325 -4.92 -14.13 -25.15
N ALA A 326 -4.99 -12.93 -24.55
CA ALA A 326 -4.17 -11.80 -24.99
C ALA A 326 -2.67 -12.06 -24.79
N HIS A 327 -2.29 -12.61 -23.64
CA HIS A 327 -0.91 -13.02 -23.35
C HIS A 327 -0.39 -14.06 -24.36
N GLU A 328 -1.18 -15.11 -24.62
CA GLU A 328 -0.85 -16.15 -25.61
C GLU A 328 -0.67 -15.58 -27.02
N ARG A 329 -1.54 -14.67 -27.46
CA ARG A 329 -1.41 -13.99 -28.76
C ARG A 329 -0.16 -13.11 -28.84
N LEU A 330 0.20 -12.40 -27.78
CA LEU A 330 1.42 -11.60 -27.72
C LEU A 330 2.67 -12.49 -27.81
N LEU A 331 2.70 -13.61 -27.10
CA LEU A 331 3.80 -14.58 -27.21
C LEU A 331 3.89 -15.18 -28.61
N ALA A 332 2.76 -15.57 -29.22
CA ALA A 332 2.71 -16.07 -30.59
C ALA A 332 3.17 -15.03 -31.63
N ALA A 333 2.98 -13.73 -31.33
CA ALA A 333 3.49 -12.61 -32.12
C ALA A 333 4.98 -12.28 -31.84
N GLY A 334 5.67 -13.05 -30.99
CA GLY A 334 7.09 -12.89 -30.70
C GLY A 334 7.42 -11.84 -29.64
N VAL A 335 6.46 -11.39 -28.84
CA VAL A 335 6.72 -10.42 -27.75
C VAL A 335 7.52 -11.10 -26.64
N GLY A 336 8.80 -10.74 -26.52
CA GLY A 336 9.71 -11.23 -25.48
C GLY A 336 9.55 -10.53 -24.12
N ASN A 337 10.20 -11.08 -23.09
CA ASN A 337 10.20 -10.59 -21.70
C ASN A 337 8.81 -10.25 -21.17
N LEU A 338 7.83 -11.08 -21.56
CA LEU A 338 6.44 -10.99 -21.15
C LEU A 338 6.18 -12.13 -20.16
N HIS A 339 5.78 -11.77 -18.95
CA HIS A 339 5.58 -12.68 -17.83
C HIS A 339 4.13 -12.60 -17.36
N TYR A 340 3.71 -13.63 -16.64
CA TYR A 340 2.33 -13.81 -16.23
C TYR A 340 2.24 -14.28 -14.78
N VAL A 341 1.31 -13.69 -14.02
CA VAL A 341 0.99 -14.12 -12.66
C VAL A 341 -0.47 -14.58 -12.62
N PRO A 342 -0.74 -15.89 -12.40
CA PRO A 342 -2.09 -16.41 -12.23
C PRO A 342 -2.80 -15.82 -11.01
N GLY A 343 -4.11 -15.64 -11.11
CA GLY A 343 -4.90 -14.92 -10.11
C GLY A 343 -5.47 -15.82 -9.01
N GLU A 344 -5.50 -17.13 -9.25
CA GLU A 344 -6.27 -18.10 -8.46
C GLU A 344 -5.95 -18.03 -6.96
N HIS A 345 -4.65 -18.03 -6.64
CA HIS A 345 -4.14 -18.09 -5.26
C HIS A 345 -3.55 -16.76 -4.76
N LEU A 346 -3.80 -15.63 -5.45
CA LEU A 346 -3.30 -14.31 -5.01
C LEU A 346 -3.76 -13.92 -3.59
N LEU A 347 -4.90 -14.45 -3.15
CA LEU A 347 -5.44 -14.24 -1.80
C LEU A 347 -5.38 -15.50 -0.92
N GLY A 348 -4.81 -16.61 -1.40
CA GLY A 348 -4.97 -17.93 -0.77
C GLY A 348 -6.39 -18.47 -0.85
N ASP A 349 -6.65 -19.58 -0.16
CA ASP A 349 -7.83 -20.42 -0.38
C ASP A 349 -8.81 -20.48 0.82
N ASP A 350 -8.56 -19.68 1.85
CA ASP A 350 -9.35 -19.68 3.11
C ASP A 350 -10.56 -18.73 3.09
N GLY A 351 -10.61 -17.78 2.16
CA GLY A 351 -11.67 -16.78 2.05
C GLY A 351 -11.54 -15.56 2.98
N GLU A 352 -10.48 -15.48 3.79
CA GLU A 352 -10.32 -14.46 4.86
C GLU A 352 -9.54 -13.21 4.43
N ALA A 353 -8.92 -13.27 3.25
CA ALA A 353 -7.92 -12.32 2.81
C ALA A 353 -8.47 -11.03 2.19
N ALA A 354 -9.80 -10.79 2.23
CA ALA A 354 -10.43 -9.57 1.70
C ALA A 354 -11.46 -8.97 2.67
N VAL A 355 -11.59 -7.64 2.67
CA VAL A 355 -12.52 -6.91 3.56
C VAL A 355 -13.97 -6.94 3.07
N ASP A 356 -14.18 -6.98 1.75
CA ASP A 356 -15.50 -6.81 1.11
C ASP A 356 -15.73 -7.80 -0.06
N GLY A 357 -15.03 -8.94 -0.02
CA GLY A 357 -15.01 -9.91 -1.11
C GLY A 357 -14.01 -9.58 -2.23
N SER A 358 -13.51 -8.34 -2.30
CA SER A 358 -12.68 -7.84 -3.42
C SER A 358 -11.34 -7.26 -2.97
N HIS A 359 -11.36 -6.35 -1.99
CA HIS A 359 -10.20 -5.57 -1.57
C HIS A 359 -9.41 -6.31 -0.49
N PRO A 360 -8.10 -6.56 -0.69
CA PRO A 360 -7.33 -7.34 0.25
C PRO A 360 -7.22 -6.68 1.63
N THR A 361 -7.23 -7.50 2.68
CA THR A 361 -6.71 -7.14 3.99
C THR A 361 -5.18 -7.18 3.97
N ASP A 362 -4.52 -6.84 5.08
CA ASP A 362 -3.06 -6.99 5.20
C ASP A 362 -2.59 -8.43 4.95
N LEU A 363 -3.39 -9.44 5.33
CA LEU A 363 -3.13 -10.85 5.01
C LEU A 363 -3.12 -11.07 3.50
N GLY A 364 -4.13 -10.56 2.81
CA GLY A 364 -4.23 -10.67 1.35
C GLY A 364 -3.09 -9.93 0.64
N PHE A 365 -2.72 -8.72 1.07
CA PHE A 365 -1.58 -8.01 0.49
C PHE A 365 -0.24 -8.71 0.70
N MET A 366 -0.05 -9.37 1.85
CA MET A 366 1.14 -10.20 2.09
C MET A 366 1.18 -11.40 1.13
N ARG A 367 0.05 -12.11 0.95
CA ARG A 367 -0.06 -13.22 -0.01
C ARG A 367 0.17 -12.79 -1.45
N MET A 368 -0.38 -11.63 -1.84
CA MET A 368 -0.08 -11.04 -3.15
C MET A 368 1.41 -10.77 -3.30
N ALA A 369 2.07 -10.17 -2.31
CA ALA A 369 3.51 -9.95 -2.36
C ALA A 369 4.29 -11.28 -2.46
N ASP A 370 3.91 -12.30 -1.71
CA ASP A 370 4.51 -13.64 -1.77
C ASP A 370 4.35 -14.30 -3.16
N ALA A 371 3.22 -14.09 -3.83
CA ALA A 371 2.95 -14.62 -5.17
C ALA A 371 3.70 -13.86 -6.28
N LEU A 372 3.81 -12.53 -6.17
CA LEU A 372 4.49 -11.70 -7.17
C LEU A 372 6.01 -11.77 -7.06
N GLU A 373 6.56 -11.90 -5.85
CA GLU A 373 8.00 -11.82 -5.60
C GLU A 373 8.84 -12.83 -6.41
N PRO A 374 8.50 -14.12 -6.51
CA PRO A 374 9.26 -15.09 -7.30
C PRO A 374 9.34 -14.74 -8.79
N VAL A 375 8.31 -14.08 -9.33
CA VAL A 375 8.30 -13.61 -10.72
C VAL A 375 9.13 -12.35 -10.89
N LEU A 376 9.08 -11.42 -9.92
CA LEU A 376 9.78 -10.14 -10.01
C LEU A 376 11.27 -10.24 -9.68
N ARG A 377 11.66 -11.03 -8.69
CA ARG A 377 13.04 -11.14 -8.20
C ARG A 377 14.09 -11.43 -9.30
N PRO A 378 13.87 -12.33 -10.27
CA PRO A 378 14.85 -12.57 -11.34
C PRO A 378 14.89 -11.47 -12.41
N LEU A 379 13.94 -10.53 -12.42
CA LEU A 379 13.82 -9.48 -13.44
C LEU A 379 14.50 -8.16 -13.03
N ILE A 380 15.07 -8.12 -11.83
CA ILE A 380 15.46 -6.91 -11.12
C ILE A 380 16.97 -6.79 -11.02
#